data_AF-A0A6I1YE42-F1
#
_entry.id   AF-A0A6I1YE42-F1
#
_cell.length_a   1.000
_cell.length_b   1.000
_cell.length_c   1.000
_cell.angle_alpha   90.00
_cell.angle_beta   90.00
_cell.angle_gamma   90.00
#
_symmetry.space_group_name_H-M   'P 1'
#
loop_
_entity.id
_entity.type
_entity.pdbx_description
1 polymer ?
#
loop_
_entity_poly.entity_id
_entity_poly.type
_entity_poly.pdbx_seq_one_letter_code
_entity_poly.pdbx_strand_id
1 'polypeptide(L)'
;MTIRRLCGVLRVRRSTDLLLVLLLGAAFAVLPVFALLPSLWGFVAATAVTYVVDEALHVRAPAFVRRLAALHLDRTMRFAVRAVMLLAWASRLDAPDAVLVAGLAAFSAHFAMMMFYTAVHHAVRRRRILPLVVRNLDMSELPVPQPPPALLYRHHLRKLLHLDLPAHAGLLVAAAVGSGWAAYAGFALTIGASTASVVAILVTYRRTRRMPTRDEVFAAVNRQLAGHRPEVALYFSFAAVSRDFMYQVNMWIETLEQLDLRPVITCASAPPSAT
;
A
#
# COMPACT_ATOMS: atom_id res chain seq x y z
N MET A 1 6.75 -28.18 21.05
CA MET A 1 7.20 -27.70 19.73
C MET A 1 8.18 -26.55 19.90
N THR A 2 9.40 -26.63 19.34
CA THR A 2 10.48 -25.64 19.55
C THR A 2 10.27 -24.36 18.74
N ILE A 3 10.50 -23.19 19.35
CA ILE A 3 10.38 -21.85 18.75
C ILE A 3 11.09 -21.74 17.39
N ARG A 4 12.24 -22.41 17.22
CA ARG A 4 12.96 -22.48 15.94
C ARG A 4 12.17 -23.11 14.79
N ARG A 5 11.36 -24.16 15.06
CA ARG A 5 10.52 -24.80 14.03
C ARG A 5 9.34 -23.90 13.64
N LEU A 6 8.72 -23.22 14.61
CA LEU A 6 7.67 -22.23 14.39
C LEU A 6 8.17 -21.00 13.60
N CYS A 7 9.37 -20.50 13.92
CA CYS A 7 10.04 -19.46 13.12
C CYS A 7 10.34 -19.94 11.69
N GLY A 8 10.71 -21.21 11.51
CA GLY A 8 10.94 -21.82 10.20
C GLY A 8 9.66 -21.92 9.36
N VAL A 9 8.56 -22.42 9.95
CA VAL A 9 7.25 -22.56 9.28
C VAL A 9 6.67 -21.19 8.92
N LEU A 10 6.73 -20.21 9.83
CA LEU A 10 6.25 -18.85 9.57
C LEU A 10 7.27 -17.98 8.81
N ARG A 11 8.47 -18.51 8.53
CA ARG A 11 9.64 -17.83 7.94
C ARG A 11 9.89 -16.46 8.57
N VAL A 12 9.84 -16.41 9.89
CA VAL A 12 10.07 -15.21 10.67
C VAL A 12 11.53 -15.14 11.09
N ARG A 13 12.15 -13.97 10.89
CA ARG A 13 13.60 -13.79 11.04
C ARG A 13 14.03 -13.58 12.50
N ARG A 14 13.12 -13.16 13.39
CA ARG A 14 13.36 -12.94 14.83
C ARG A 14 12.19 -13.44 15.70
N SER A 15 12.50 -13.96 16.89
CA SER A 15 11.49 -14.42 17.87
C SER A 15 10.46 -13.36 18.25
N THR A 16 10.84 -12.07 18.18
CA THR A 16 9.96 -10.92 18.44
C THR A 16 8.82 -10.83 17.44
N ASP A 17 9.05 -11.13 16.16
CA ASP A 17 7.97 -11.01 15.17
C ASP A 17 7.04 -12.22 15.26
N LEU A 18 7.55 -13.38 15.72
CA LEU A 18 6.70 -14.53 16.04
C LEU A 18 5.74 -14.20 17.18
N LEU A 19 6.23 -13.53 18.22
CA LEU A 19 5.39 -13.06 19.33
C LEU A 19 4.33 -12.08 18.84
N LEU A 20 4.68 -11.13 17.95
CA LEU A 20 3.71 -10.21 17.37
C LEU A 20 2.63 -10.94 16.54
N VAL A 21 3.01 -11.98 15.79
CA VAL A 21 2.05 -12.79 15.02
C VAL A 21 1.11 -13.57 15.93
N LEU A 22 1.64 -14.21 16.97
CA LEU A 22 0.85 -14.92 17.97
C LEU A 22 -0.08 -13.97 18.73
N LEU A 23 0.43 -12.80 19.12
CA LEU A 23 -0.35 -11.77 19.81
C LEU A 23 -1.46 -11.23 18.91
N LEU A 24 -1.19 -11.03 17.62
CA LEU A 24 -2.21 -10.62 16.65
C LEU A 24 -3.30 -11.69 16.50
N GLY A 25 -2.90 -12.96 16.33
CA GLY A 25 -3.84 -14.08 16.23
C GLY A 25 -4.68 -14.25 17.49
N ALA A 26 -4.06 -14.17 18.67
CA ALA A 26 -4.75 -14.21 19.94
C ALA A 26 -5.73 -13.03 20.11
N ALA A 27 -5.31 -11.81 19.76
CA ALA A 27 -6.18 -10.64 19.84
C ALA A 27 -7.41 -10.78 18.92
N PHE A 28 -7.25 -11.29 17.70
CA PHE A 28 -8.37 -11.58 16.80
C PHE A 28 -9.25 -12.75 17.28
N ALA A 29 -8.70 -13.73 18.02
CA ALA A 29 -9.47 -14.82 18.62
C ALA A 29 -10.26 -14.38 19.86
N VAL A 30 -9.74 -13.40 20.61
CA VAL A 30 -10.35 -12.85 21.82
C VAL A 30 -11.40 -11.78 21.50
N LEU A 31 -11.30 -11.09 20.36
CA LEU A 31 -12.23 -10.04 19.94
C LEU A 31 -13.71 -10.51 19.92
N PRO A 32 -14.06 -11.68 19.35
CA PRO A 32 -15.43 -12.20 19.40
C PRO A 32 -15.88 -12.57 20.80
N VAL A 33 -14.96 -13.02 21.66
CA VAL A 33 -15.28 -13.36 23.06
C VAL A 33 -15.75 -12.11 23.81
N PHE A 34 -15.05 -10.98 23.68
CA PHE A 34 -15.48 -9.72 24.28
C PHE A 34 -16.63 -9.04 23.55
N ALA A 35 -16.87 -9.37 22.28
CA ALA A 35 -18.10 -8.95 21.60
C ALA A 35 -19.32 -9.67 22.20
N LEU A 36 -19.20 -10.96 22.54
CA LEU A 36 -20.28 -11.77 23.12
C LEU A 36 -20.48 -11.54 24.63
N LEU A 37 -19.38 -11.39 25.37
CA LEU A 37 -19.32 -11.01 26.79
C LEU A 37 -19.00 -9.50 26.85
N PRO A 38 -20.01 -8.61 26.91
CA PRO A 38 -19.88 -7.18 26.60
C PRO A 38 -19.15 -6.39 27.70
N SER A 39 -17.88 -6.71 27.93
CA SER A 39 -16.98 -5.93 28.77
C SER A 39 -16.41 -4.79 27.93
N LEU A 40 -16.76 -3.55 28.28
CA LEU A 40 -16.25 -2.35 27.62
C LEU A 40 -14.71 -2.34 27.60
N TRP A 41 -14.09 -2.47 28.76
CA TRP A 41 -12.63 -2.42 28.89
C TRP A 41 -11.94 -3.60 28.22
N GLY A 42 -12.53 -4.80 28.27
CA GLY A 42 -12.02 -5.99 27.58
C GLY A 42 -12.03 -5.80 26.07
N PHE A 43 -13.14 -5.31 25.51
CA PHE A 43 -13.28 -5.05 24.09
C PHE A 43 -12.35 -3.92 23.61
N VAL A 44 -12.25 -2.82 24.37
CA VAL A 44 -11.32 -1.71 24.07
C VAL A 44 -9.87 -2.21 24.06
N ALA A 45 -9.46 -2.96 25.08
CA ALA A 45 -8.10 -3.49 25.17
C ALA A 45 -7.78 -4.44 24.01
N ALA A 46 -8.66 -5.39 23.71
CA ALA A 46 -8.49 -6.31 22.59
C ALA A 46 -8.39 -5.57 21.25
N THR A 47 -9.30 -4.62 21.00
CA THR A 47 -9.30 -3.79 19.79
C THR A 47 -8.00 -3.00 19.68
N ALA A 48 -7.57 -2.30 20.73
CA ALA A 48 -6.33 -1.54 20.76
C ALA A 48 -5.10 -2.40 20.47
N VAL A 49 -5.02 -3.59 21.06
CA VAL A 49 -3.94 -4.56 20.78
C VAL A 49 -3.94 -4.95 19.31
N THR A 50 -5.10 -5.21 18.69
CA THR A 50 -5.12 -5.53 17.25
C THR A 50 -4.56 -4.40 16.38
N TYR A 51 -4.82 -3.12 16.71
CA TYR A 51 -4.28 -1.98 15.95
C TYR A 51 -2.77 -1.79 16.19
N VAL A 52 -2.33 -1.81 17.45
CA VAL A 52 -0.92 -1.61 17.82
C VAL A 52 -0.04 -2.71 17.23
N VAL A 53 -0.49 -3.96 17.32
CA VAL A 53 0.27 -5.11 16.82
C VAL A 53 0.28 -5.14 15.30
N ASP A 54 -0.82 -4.80 14.62
CA ASP A 54 -0.82 -4.66 13.15
C ASP A 54 0.20 -3.61 12.69
N GLU A 55 0.24 -2.48 13.38
CA GLU A 55 1.15 -1.39 13.09
C GLU A 55 2.62 -1.77 13.34
N ALA A 56 2.90 -2.42 14.47
CA ALA A 56 4.23 -2.91 14.81
C ALA A 56 4.73 -3.96 13.81
N LEU A 57 3.86 -4.88 13.38
CA LEU A 57 4.19 -5.92 12.40
C LEU A 57 4.49 -5.31 11.03
N HIS A 58 3.79 -4.23 10.66
CA HIS A 58 4.02 -3.53 9.40
C HIS A 58 5.38 -2.82 9.36
N VAL A 59 5.84 -2.27 10.50
CA VAL A 59 7.17 -1.64 10.60
C VAL A 59 8.28 -2.68 10.65
N ARG A 60 8.11 -3.75 11.44
CA ARG A 60 9.19 -4.69 11.77
C ARG A 60 9.31 -5.85 10.78
N ALA A 61 8.19 -6.31 10.20
CA ALA A 61 8.14 -7.52 9.38
C ALA A 61 7.28 -7.37 8.11
N PRO A 62 7.58 -6.41 7.20
CA PRO A 62 6.78 -6.18 5.99
C PRO A 62 6.72 -7.39 5.05
N ALA A 63 7.73 -8.26 5.07
CA ALA A 63 7.73 -9.50 4.29
C ALA A 63 6.71 -10.53 4.78
N PHE A 64 6.42 -10.54 6.09
CA PHE A 64 5.40 -11.41 6.67
C PHE A 64 3.99 -10.89 6.36
N VAL A 65 3.78 -9.57 6.43
CA VAL A 65 2.50 -8.94 6.06
C VAL A 65 2.10 -9.25 4.63
N ARG A 66 3.06 -9.33 3.69
CA ARG A 66 2.79 -9.78 2.31
C ARG A 66 2.32 -11.24 2.23
N ARG A 67 2.78 -12.11 3.14
CA ARG A 67 2.34 -13.52 3.20
C ARG A 67 0.97 -13.68 3.85
N LEU A 68 0.65 -12.87 4.86
CA LEU A 68 -0.71 -12.78 5.42
C LEU A 68 -1.74 -12.51 4.32
N ALA A 69 -1.43 -11.60 3.39
CA ALA A 69 -2.29 -11.33 2.24
C ALA A 69 -2.49 -12.57 1.33
N ALA A 70 -1.46 -13.42 1.17
CA ALA A 70 -1.58 -14.67 0.43
C ALA A 70 -2.45 -15.73 1.14
N LEU A 71 -2.67 -15.58 2.44
CA LEU A 71 -3.55 -16.44 3.25
C LEU A 71 -4.97 -15.87 3.40
N HIS A 72 -5.37 -14.91 2.56
CA HIS A 72 -6.65 -14.17 2.69
C HIS A 72 -6.83 -13.42 4.01
N LEU A 73 -5.79 -13.33 4.84
CA LEU A 73 -5.71 -12.46 6.01
C LEU A 73 -5.15 -11.11 5.59
N ASP A 74 -5.70 -10.60 4.49
CA ASP A 74 -5.33 -9.32 3.97
C ASP A 74 -5.82 -8.20 4.90
N ARG A 75 -5.47 -6.97 4.56
CA ARG A 75 -5.81 -5.81 5.38
C ARG A 75 -7.32 -5.55 5.40
N THR A 76 -8.00 -5.92 4.31
CA THR A 76 -9.44 -5.79 4.06
C THR A 76 -10.25 -6.71 4.98
N MET A 77 -9.86 -7.98 5.09
CA MET A 77 -10.48 -8.95 5.99
C MET A 77 -10.35 -8.52 7.45
N ARG A 78 -9.19 -8.03 7.85
CA ARG A 78 -8.94 -7.56 9.23
C ARG A 78 -9.79 -6.34 9.60
N PHE A 79 -10.00 -5.41 8.67
CA PHE A 79 -10.97 -4.33 8.84
C PHE A 79 -12.39 -4.89 9.01
N ALA A 80 -12.83 -5.78 8.11
CA ALA A 80 -14.18 -6.33 8.13
C ALA A 80 -14.48 -7.04 9.45
N VAL A 81 -13.55 -7.86 9.94
CA VAL A 81 -13.69 -8.53 11.25
C VAL A 81 -13.83 -7.52 12.38
N ARG A 82 -13.01 -6.46 12.43
CA ARG A 82 -13.13 -5.43 13.48
C ARG A 82 -14.45 -4.68 13.41
N ALA A 83 -14.88 -4.25 12.23
CA ALA A 83 -16.14 -3.54 12.04
C ALA A 83 -17.34 -4.39 12.45
N VAL A 84 -17.37 -5.67 12.05
CA VAL A 84 -18.44 -6.59 12.43
C VAL A 84 -18.42 -6.87 13.93
N MET A 85 -17.26 -7.13 14.53
CA MET A 85 -17.16 -7.37 15.98
C MET A 85 -17.55 -6.13 16.79
N LEU A 86 -17.23 -4.93 16.32
CA LEU A 86 -17.61 -3.68 16.95
C LEU A 86 -19.13 -3.45 16.87
N LEU A 87 -19.76 -3.69 15.72
CA LEU A 87 -21.22 -3.58 15.59
C LEU A 87 -21.94 -4.65 16.41
N ALA A 88 -21.43 -5.88 16.45
CA ALA A 88 -21.96 -6.95 17.30
C ALA A 88 -21.85 -6.57 18.78
N TRP A 89 -20.70 -6.05 19.22
CA TRP A 89 -20.51 -5.57 20.59
C TRP A 89 -21.45 -4.41 20.94
N ALA A 90 -21.62 -3.43 20.04
CA ALA A 90 -22.55 -2.32 20.24
C ALA A 90 -24.00 -2.79 20.32
N SER A 91 -24.39 -3.75 19.48
CA SER A 91 -25.71 -4.38 19.56
C SER A 91 -25.92 -5.11 20.89
N ARG A 92 -24.89 -5.74 21.45
CA ARG A 92 -24.94 -6.39 22.77
C ARG A 92 -25.01 -5.42 23.95
N LEU A 93 -24.72 -4.14 23.72
CA LEU A 93 -24.93 -3.06 24.68
C LEU A 93 -26.25 -2.30 24.45
N ASP A 94 -27.18 -2.89 23.69
CA ASP A 94 -28.48 -2.30 23.36
C ASP A 94 -28.36 -0.91 22.70
N ALA A 95 -27.32 -0.71 21.88
CA ALA A 95 -27.18 0.50 21.11
C ALA A 95 -28.40 0.71 20.19
N PRO A 96 -28.88 1.96 20.01
CA PRO A 96 -30.05 2.22 19.18
C PRO A 96 -29.87 1.71 17.75
N ASP A 97 -30.92 1.14 17.16
CA ASP A 97 -30.90 0.63 15.77
C ASP A 97 -30.39 1.67 14.76
N ALA A 98 -30.77 2.93 14.94
CA ALA A 98 -30.32 4.03 14.10
C ALA A 98 -28.78 4.20 14.12
N VAL A 99 -28.13 3.94 15.26
CA VAL A 99 -26.66 3.98 15.38
C VAL A 99 -26.02 2.78 14.70
N LEU A 100 -26.61 1.59 14.86
CA LEU A 100 -26.12 0.35 14.23
C LEU A 100 -26.24 0.42 12.69
N VAL A 101 -27.38 0.87 12.18
CA VAL A 101 -27.61 1.06 10.73
C VAL A 101 -26.67 2.13 10.16
N ALA A 102 -26.51 3.26 10.87
CA ALA A 102 -25.57 4.30 10.45
C ALA A 102 -24.12 3.79 10.46
N GLY A 103 -23.73 3.01 11.47
CA GLY A 103 -22.42 2.39 11.56
C GLY A 103 -22.17 1.41 10.42
N LEU A 104 -23.13 0.52 10.13
CA LEU A 104 -23.06 -0.40 9.01
C LEU A 104 -22.90 0.35 7.67
N ALA A 105 -23.69 1.40 7.45
CA ALA A 105 -23.60 2.24 6.26
C ALA A 105 -22.24 2.94 6.17
N ALA A 106 -21.74 3.50 7.27
CA ALA A 106 -20.45 4.18 7.32
C ALA A 106 -19.28 3.22 7.07
N PHE A 107 -19.24 2.05 7.71
CA PHE A 107 -18.20 1.05 7.48
C PHE A 107 -18.25 0.50 6.05
N SER A 108 -19.44 0.27 5.50
CA SER A 108 -19.60 -0.18 4.11
C SER A 108 -19.15 0.88 3.10
N ALA A 109 -19.50 2.15 3.31
CA ALA A 109 -19.06 3.24 2.45
C ALA A 109 -17.54 3.46 2.55
N HIS A 110 -16.98 3.41 3.75
CA HIS A 110 -15.52 3.45 3.97
C HIS A 110 -14.82 2.32 3.22
N PHE A 111 -15.33 1.10 3.33
CA PHE A 111 -14.81 -0.08 2.64
C PHE A 111 -14.82 0.10 1.11
N ALA A 112 -15.94 0.53 0.54
CA ALA A 112 -16.07 0.78 -0.89
C ALA A 112 -15.08 1.87 -1.36
N MET A 113 -14.92 2.95 -0.59
CA MET A 113 -13.94 4.00 -0.85
C MET A 113 -12.50 3.47 -0.81
N MET A 114 -12.18 2.60 0.14
CA MET A 114 -10.85 1.99 0.26
C MET A 114 -10.53 1.08 -0.94
N MET A 115 -11.51 0.29 -1.39
CA MET A 115 -11.39 -0.54 -2.60
C MET A 115 -11.18 0.32 -3.84
N PHE A 116 -12.00 1.37 -4.00
CA PHE A 116 -11.88 2.31 -5.12
C PHE A 116 -10.53 3.04 -5.12
N TYR A 117 -10.11 3.56 -3.96
CA TYR A 117 -8.80 4.19 -3.80
C TYR A 117 -7.67 3.25 -4.22
N THR A 118 -7.71 1.99 -3.78
CA THR A 118 -6.69 0.98 -4.10
C THR A 118 -6.64 0.70 -5.60
N ALA A 119 -7.79 0.56 -6.25
CA ALA A 119 -7.89 0.37 -7.70
C ALA A 119 -7.31 1.57 -8.48
N VAL A 120 -7.69 2.81 -8.12
CA VAL A 120 -7.17 4.02 -8.77
C VAL A 120 -5.66 4.15 -8.54
N HIS A 121 -5.19 3.89 -7.32
CA HIS A 121 -3.76 3.91 -7.02
C HIS A 121 -2.96 2.90 -7.87
N HIS A 122 -3.48 1.68 -8.06
CA HIS A 122 -2.88 0.71 -9.00
C HIS A 122 -2.89 1.20 -10.44
N ALA A 123 -3.99 1.80 -10.90
CA ALA A 123 -4.09 2.36 -12.24
C ALA A 123 -3.08 3.50 -12.46
N VAL A 124 -2.92 4.40 -11.48
CA VAL A 124 -1.88 5.44 -11.54
C VAL A 124 -0.49 4.83 -11.56
N ARG A 125 -0.20 3.84 -10.69
CA ARG A 125 1.11 3.19 -10.68
C ARG A 125 1.46 2.56 -12.02
N ARG A 126 0.52 1.83 -12.64
CA ARG A 126 0.74 1.22 -13.96
C ARG A 126 0.98 2.28 -15.04
N ARG A 127 0.25 3.40 -15.01
CA ARG A 127 0.40 4.48 -16.00
C ARG A 127 1.67 5.32 -15.84
N ARG A 128 2.31 5.34 -14.67
CA ARG A 128 3.56 6.09 -14.43
C ARG A 128 4.83 5.28 -14.70
N ILE A 129 4.73 4.04 -15.15
CA ILE A 129 5.88 3.25 -15.58
C ILE A 129 6.21 3.70 -17.01
N LEU A 130 7.34 4.39 -17.17
CA LEU A 130 7.84 4.74 -18.50
C LEU A 130 8.32 3.48 -19.22
N PRO A 131 8.09 3.37 -20.54
CA PRO A 131 8.49 2.20 -21.31
C PRO A 131 10.02 2.05 -21.43
N LEU A 132 10.75 3.14 -21.28
CA LEU A 132 12.20 3.19 -21.39
C LEU A 132 12.77 4.09 -20.30
N VAL A 133 13.86 3.64 -19.67
CA VAL A 133 14.66 4.45 -18.76
C VAL A 133 15.85 4.97 -19.55
N VAL A 134 15.96 6.29 -19.66
CA VAL A 134 17.08 6.94 -20.34
C VAL A 134 17.94 7.69 -19.32
N ARG A 135 19.24 7.75 -19.59
CA ARG A 135 20.22 8.55 -18.85
C ARG A 135 21.01 9.36 -19.86
N ASN A 136 21.41 10.57 -19.51
CA ASN A 136 22.19 11.48 -20.35
C ASN A 136 21.53 11.86 -21.69
N LEU A 137 20.21 11.66 -21.83
CA LEU A 137 19.40 12.23 -22.92
C LEU A 137 18.50 13.31 -22.33
N ASP A 138 18.44 14.47 -22.99
CA ASP A 138 17.52 15.53 -22.56
C ASP A 138 16.09 15.16 -22.95
N MET A 139 15.30 14.82 -21.93
CA MET A 139 13.88 14.48 -22.05
C MET A 139 12.98 15.59 -21.48
N SER A 140 13.52 16.79 -21.27
CA SER A 140 12.78 17.91 -20.68
C SER A 140 11.58 18.35 -21.51
N GLU A 141 11.60 18.06 -22.82
CA GLU A 141 10.47 18.30 -23.74
C GLU A 141 9.26 17.42 -23.44
N LEU A 142 9.44 16.26 -22.78
CA LEU A 142 8.32 15.38 -22.47
C LEU A 142 7.54 15.93 -21.27
N PRO A 143 6.20 16.05 -21.37
CA PRO A 143 5.37 16.54 -20.28
C PRO A 143 5.25 15.46 -19.20
N VAL A 144 6.29 15.29 -18.37
CA VAL A 144 6.29 14.36 -17.23
C VAL A 144 5.80 15.11 -15.99
N PRO A 145 4.58 14.82 -15.49
CA PRO A 145 4.07 15.50 -14.31
C PRO A 145 4.92 15.15 -13.08
N GLN A 146 5.11 16.13 -12.19
CA GLN A 146 5.82 15.96 -10.93
C GLN A 146 5.28 14.75 -10.14
N PRO A 147 6.17 14.04 -9.41
CA PRO A 147 5.76 12.91 -8.59
C PRO A 147 4.66 13.31 -7.60
N PRO A 148 3.65 12.44 -7.39
CA PRO A 148 2.62 12.71 -6.40
C PRO A 148 3.26 12.86 -5.03
N PRO A 149 2.66 13.68 -4.14
CA PRO A 149 3.24 13.95 -2.83
C PRO A 149 3.47 12.64 -2.09
N ALA A 150 4.65 12.53 -1.46
CA ALA A 150 5.08 11.31 -0.78
C ALA A 150 4.06 10.82 0.25
N LEU A 151 3.27 11.73 0.84
CA LEU A 151 2.21 11.42 1.81
C LEU A 151 1.11 10.51 1.24
N LEU A 152 0.75 10.66 -0.04
CA LEU A 152 -0.31 9.89 -0.71
C LEU A 152 0.18 8.54 -1.24
N TYR A 153 1.50 8.36 -1.38
CA TYR A 153 2.09 7.20 -2.06
C TYR A 153 2.97 6.33 -1.16
N ARG A 154 3.77 6.93 -0.26
CA ARG A 154 4.55 6.21 0.75
C ARG A 154 3.63 5.87 1.92
N HIS A 155 3.51 4.57 2.23
CA HIS A 155 2.69 4.04 3.34
C HIS A 155 1.18 4.28 3.24
N HIS A 156 0.65 4.53 2.04
CA HIS A 156 -0.77 4.86 1.79
C HIS A 156 -1.76 3.80 2.32
N LEU A 157 -1.48 2.51 2.09
CA LEU A 157 -2.30 1.40 2.63
C LEU A 157 -2.28 1.34 4.16
N ARG A 158 -1.28 1.92 4.82
CA ARG A 158 -1.19 2.01 6.30
C ARG A 158 -2.06 3.13 6.83
N LYS A 159 -2.05 4.28 6.17
CA LYS A 159 -2.85 5.45 6.57
C LYS A 159 -4.34 5.27 6.28
N LEU A 160 -4.69 4.64 5.15
CA LEU A 160 -6.10 4.41 4.81
C LEU A 160 -6.80 3.48 5.80
N LEU A 161 -6.09 2.50 6.38
CA LEU A 161 -6.69 1.59 7.34
C LEU A 161 -7.07 2.30 8.63
N HIS A 162 -6.20 3.17 9.15
CA HIS A 162 -6.43 3.90 10.40
C HIS A 162 -7.47 5.03 10.26
N LEU A 163 -8.01 5.25 9.06
CA LEU A 163 -9.12 6.19 8.86
C LEU A 163 -10.43 5.68 9.47
N ASP A 164 -10.52 4.40 9.83
CA ASP A 164 -11.67 3.81 10.54
C ASP A 164 -11.64 4.05 12.06
N LEU A 165 -10.49 4.49 12.61
CA LEU A 165 -10.31 4.74 14.03
C LEU A 165 -11.31 5.76 14.59
N PRO A 166 -11.66 6.88 13.91
CA PRO A 166 -12.66 7.80 14.41
C PRO A 166 -14.04 7.14 14.57
N ALA A 167 -14.45 6.28 13.64
CA ALA A 167 -15.71 5.52 13.76
C ALA A 167 -15.66 4.53 14.92
N HIS A 168 -14.55 3.81 15.11
CA HIS A 168 -14.37 2.91 16.25
C HIS A 168 -14.39 3.67 17.58
N ALA A 169 -13.58 4.72 17.70
CA ALA A 169 -13.52 5.56 18.89
C ALA A 169 -14.87 6.21 19.19
N GLY A 170 -15.57 6.72 18.17
CA GLY A 170 -16.90 7.31 18.31
C GLY A 170 -17.91 6.33 18.89
N LEU A 171 -17.92 5.08 18.43
CA LEU A 171 -18.83 4.06 18.94
C LEU A 171 -18.47 3.61 20.37
N LEU A 172 -17.18 3.49 20.68
CA LEU A 172 -16.70 3.17 22.03
C LEU A 172 -17.05 4.29 23.03
N VAL A 173 -16.89 5.55 22.63
CA VAL A 173 -17.27 6.71 23.46
C VAL A 173 -18.79 6.78 23.60
N ALA A 174 -19.55 6.53 22.52
CA ALA A 174 -21.00 6.50 22.59
C ALA A 174 -21.52 5.46 23.58
N ALA A 175 -20.90 4.27 23.61
CA ALA A 175 -21.21 3.23 24.57
C ALA A 175 -20.82 3.60 26.01
N ALA A 176 -19.69 4.28 26.21
CA ALA A 176 -19.25 4.70 27.54
C ALA A 176 -20.08 5.86 28.12
N VAL A 177 -20.51 6.80 27.27
CA VAL A 177 -21.27 8.00 27.65
C VAL A 177 -22.79 7.79 27.58
N GLY A 178 -23.25 6.73 26.90
CA GLY A 178 -24.66 6.46 26.65
C GLY A 178 -25.29 7.43 25.64
N SER A 179 -24.49 8.01 24.74
CA SER A 179 -24.97 9.03 23.79
C SER A 179 -24.50 8.79 22.36
N GLY A 180 -25.46 8.72 21.43
CA GLY A 180 -25.19 8.40 20.02
C GLY A 180 -24.42 9.48 19.25
N TRP A 181 -24.34 10.73 19.73
CA TRP A 181 -23.69 11.82 18.99
C TRP A 181 -22.20 11.52 18.72
N ALA A 182 -21.51 10.87 19.67
CA ALA A 182 -20.10 10.53 19.52
C ALA A 182 -19.89 9.50 18.39
N ALA A 183 -20.82 8.56 18.24
CA ALA A 183 -20.82 7.59 17.15
C ALA A 183 -21.03 8.28 15.80
N TYR A 184 -22.05 9.13 15.68
CA TYR A 184 -22.32 9.88 14.44
C TYR A 184 -21.16 10.79 14.03
N ALA A 185 -20.53 11.48 15.00
CA ALA A 185 -19.34 12.29 14.75
C ALA A 185 -18.17 11.42 14.23
N GLY A 186 -17.93 10.27 14.85
CA GLY A 186 -16.91 9.31 14.42
C GLY A 186 -17.15 8.78 13.00
N PHE A 187 -18.41 8.47 12.66
CA PHE A 187 -18.81 8.05 11.32
C PHE A 187 -18.59 9.17 10.30
N ALA A 188 -19.03 10.39 10.60
CA ALA A 188 -18.86 11.54 9.72
C ALA A 188 -17.38 11.86 9.44
N LEU A 189 -16.54 11.81 10.48
CA LEU A 189 -15.09 12.01 10.35
C LEU A 189 -14.43 10.93 9.47
N THR A 190 -14.81 9.67 9.68
CA THR A 190 -14.30 8.53 8.89
C THR A 190 -14.67 8.67 7.42
N ILE A 191 -15.94 8.96 7.12
CA ILE A 191 -16.41 9.16 5.74
C ILE A 191 -15.79 10.40 5.10
N GLY A 192 -15.72 11.52 5.82
CA GLY A 192 -15.13 12.76 5.31
C GLY A 192 -13.66 12.56 4.94
N ALA A 193 -12.88 11.92 5.81
CA ALA A 193 -11.47 11.67 5.56
C ALA A 193 -11.24 10.62 4.45
N SER A 194 -12.12 9.64 4.31
CA SER A 194 -12.09 8.66 3.22
C SER A 194 -12.42 9.31 1.87
N THR A 195 -13.44 10.17 1.85
CA THR A 195 -13.83 10.96 0.68
C THR A 195 -12.68 11.87 0.24
N ALA A 196 -12.07 12.60 1.18
CA ALA A 196 -10.93 13.46 0.90
C ALA A 196 -9.75 12.67 0.29
N SER A 197 -9.49 11.46 0.79
CA SER A 197 -8.46 10.56 0.26
C SER A 197 -8.76 10.13 -1.17
N VAL A 198 -10.01 9.75 -1.47
CA VAL A 198 -10.45 9.38 -2.83
C VAL A 198 -10.35 10.57 -3.79
N VAL A 199 -10.77 11.76 -3.37
CA VAL A 199 -10.65 12.98 -4.19
C VAL A 199 -9.17 13.28 -4.50
N ALA A 200 -8.29 13.18 -3.51
CA ALA A 200 -6.86 13.42 -3.69
C ALA A 200 -6.22 12.46 -4.71
N ILE A 201 -6.57 11.16 -4.68
CA ILE A 201 -6.04 10.21 -5.66
C ILE A 201 -6.65 10.40 -7.04
N LEU A 202 -7.92 10.81 -7.15
CA LEU A 202 -8.55 11.13 -8.43
C LEU A 202 -7.90 12.34 -9.10
N VAL A 203 -7.57 13.39 -8.34
CA VAL A 203 -6.80 14.53 -8.85
C VAL A 203 -5.45 14.07 -9.38
N THR A 204 -4.77 13.18 -8.65
CA THR A 204 -3.49 12.58 -9.08
C THR A 204 -3.66 11.73 -10.35
N TYR A 205 -4.73 10.95 -10.45
CA TYR A 205 -5.06 10.16 -11.63
C TYR A 205 -5.30 11.05 -12.85
N ARG A 206 -6.06 12.15 -12.71
CA ARG A 206 -6.26 13.14 -13.77
C ARG A 206 -4.94 13.73 -14.25
N ARG A 207 -4.01 14.07 -13.33
CA ARG A 207 -2.66 14.54 -13.70
C ARG A 207 -1.86 13.47 -14.43
N THR A 208 -1.99 12.21 -14.02
CA THR A 208 -1.29 11.07 -14.64
C THR A 208 -1.81 10.77 -16.04
N ARG A 209 -3.04 11.14 -16.39
CA ARG A 209 -3.53 11.04 -17.79
C ARG A 209 -2.74 11.90 -18.78
N ARG A 210 -1.95 12.87 -18.29
CA ARG A 210 -1.03 13.69 -19.08
C ARG A 210 0.35 13.06 -19.26
N MET A 211 0.59 11.85 -18.71
CA MET A 211 1.84 11.13 -18.98
C MET A 211 1.99 10.89 -20.48
N PRO A 212 3.20 11.05 -21.04
CA PRO A 212 3.42 10.84 -22.44
C PRO A 212 3.12 9.39 -22.82
N THR A 213 2.56 9.22 -24.02
CA THR A 213 2.29 7.91 -24.58
C THR A 213 3.60 7.19 -24.92
N ARG A 214 3.51 5.86 -25.14
CA ARG A 214 4.67 5.07 -25.55
C ARG A 214 5.34 5.68 -26.80
N ASP A 215 4.53 6.03 -27.79
CA ASP A 215 5.00 6.53 -29.07
C ASP A 215 5.66 7.90 -28.94
N GLU A 216 5.13 8.79 -28.09
CA GLU A 216 5.75 10.08 -27.77
C GLU A 216 7.12 9.91 -27.11
N VAL A 217 7.25 8.95 -26.18
CA VAL A 217 8.53 8.64 -25.53
C VAL A 217 9.55 8.13 -26.56
N PHE A 218 9.16 7.18 -27.42
CA PHE A 218 10.06 6.66 -28.46
C PHE A 218 10.41 7.73 -29.50
N ALA A 219 9.46 8.58 -29.88
CA ALA A 219 9.72 9.69 -30.80
C ALA A 219 10.74 10.68 -30.21
N ALA A 220 10.61 11.04 -28.94
CA ALA A 220 11.57 11.92 -28.26
C ALA A 220 12.97 11.30 -28.20
N VAL A 221 13.08 10.01 -27.85
CA VAL A 221 14.37 9.29 -27.85
C VAL A 221 14.98 9.24 -29.25
N ASN A 222 14.18 8.93 -30.27
CA ASN A 222 14.67 8.88 -31.65
C ASN A 222 15.16 10.25 -32.13
N ARG A 223 14.49 11.36 -31.74
CA ARG A 223 14.98 12.72 -32.04
C ARG A 223 16.33 12.99 -31.38
N GLN A 224 16.49 12.66 -30.12
CA GLN A 224 17.75 12.85 -29.39
C GLN A 224 18.88 11.98 -29.98
N LEU A 225 18.60 10.72 -30.33
CA LEU A 225 19.56 9.84 -31.00
C LEU A 225 19.96 10.37 -32.38
N ALA A 226 19.01 10.89 -33.16
CA ALA A 226 19.29 11.48 -34.47
C ALA A 226 20.18 12.75 -34.35
N GLY A 227 20.01 13.54 -33.28
CA GLY A 227 20.87 14.68 -32.98
C GLY A 227 22.28 14.28 -32.53
N HIS A 228 22.38 13.28 -31.65
CA HIS A 228 23.66 12.77 -31.16
C HIS A 228 24.47 12.09 -32.27
N ARG A 229 23.81 11.41 -33.22
CA ARG A 229 24.40 10.59 -34.29
C ARG A 229 25.45 9.60 -33.73
N PRO A 230 25.02 8.62 -32.91
CA PRO A 230 25.94 7.65 -32.33
C PRO A 230 26.67 6.88 -33.43
N GLU A 231 27.97 6.71 -33.25
CA GLU A 231 28.85 5.97 -34.17
C GLU A 231 29.05 4.53 -33.70
N VAL A 232 28.91 4.29 -32.40
CA VAL A 232 29.07 2.98 -31.78
C VAL A 232 27.86 2.70 -30.88
N ALA A 233 27.28 1.51 -31.01
CA ALA A 233 26.21 1.05 -30.13
C ALA A 233 26.66 -0.20 -29.38
N LEU A 234 26.61 -0.13 -28.04
CA LEU A 234 26.84 -1.27 -27.17
C LEU A 234 25.49 -1.79 -26.67
N TYR A 235 25.13 -3.01 -27.08
CA TYR A 235 23.89 -3.65 -26.71
C TYR A 235 24.13 -4.74 -25.68
N PHE A 236 23.41 -4.64 -24.55
CA PHE A 236 23.40 -5.67 -23.53
C PHE A 236 22.01 -6.30 -23.41
N SER A 237 21.92 -7.58 -23.73
CA SER A 237 20.80 -8.42 -23.31
C SER A 237 21.08 -8.96 -21.90
N PHE A 238 20.03 -9.17 -21.09
CA PHE A 238 20.10 -9.70 -19.71
C PHE A 238 20.50 -8.74 -18.59
N ALA A 239 20.41 -7.43 -18.83
CA ALA A 239 20.75 -6.39 -17.86
C ALA A 239 20.03 -6.49 -16.49
N ALA A 240 18.87 -7.15 -16.43
CA ALA A 240 18.04 -7.26 -15.23
C ALA A 240 18.25 -8.55 -14.41
N VAL A 241 18.99 -9.54 -14.91
CA VAL A 241 19.05 -10.89 -14.30
C VAL A 241 20.25 -11.06 -13.36
N SER A 242 21.35 -10.33 -13.55
CA SER A 242 22.54 -10.44 -12.71
C SER A 242 22.87 -9.13 -11.98
N ARG A 243 23.25 -9.23 -10.70
CA ARG A 243 23.84 -8.09 -9.95
C ARG A 243 25.15 -7.60 -10.59
N ASP A 244 25.81 -8.45 -11.35
CA ASP A 244 27.11 -8.19 -11.99
C ASP A 244 26.99 -7.42 -13.31
N PHE A 245 25.76 -7.17 -13.79
CA PHE A 245 25.52 -6.41 -15.01
C PHE A 245 26.13 -5.00 -14.97
N MET A 246 25.88 -4.26 -13.87
CA MET A 246 26.42 -2.90 -13.72
C MET A 246 27.95 -2.88 -13.67
N TYR A 247 28.57 -3.96 -13.17
CA TYR A 247 30.02 -4.11 -13.18
C TYR A 247 30.54 -4.29 -14.62
N GLN A 248 29.89 -5.16 -15.42
CA GLN A 248 30.26 -5.36 -16.82
C GLN A 248 30.11 -4.08 -17.64
N VAL A 249 29.02 -3.33 -17.48
CA VAL A 249 28.83 -2.04 -18.15
C VAL A 249 29.93 -1.05 -17.76
N ASN A 250 30.25 -0.96 -16.46
CA ASN A 250 31.29 -0.04 -15.98
C ASN A 250 32.68 -0.34 -16.56
N MET A 251 33.04 -1.61 -16.79
CA MET A 251 34.33 -1.93 -17.44
C MET A 251 34.43 -1.39 -18.86
N TRP A 252 33.32 -1.38 -19.61
CA TRP A 252 33.29 -0.87 -20.98
C TRP A 252 33.18 0.65 -21.06
N ILE A 253 32.70 1.33 -20.02
CA ILE A 253 32.60 2.80 -20.02
C ILE A 253 33.96 3.44 -20.22
N GLU A 254 34.98 3.02 -19.46
CA GLU A 254 36.33 3.59 -19.56
C GLU A 254 36.94 3.35 -20.95
N THR A 255 36.69 2.18 -21.55
CA THR A 255 37.11 1.90 -22.93
C THR A 255 36.38 2.76 -23.95
N LEU A 256 35.07 2.96 -23.77
CA LEU A 256 34.26 3.81 -24.66
C LEU A 256 34.64 5.29 -24.54
N GLU A 257 35.07 5.77 -23.37
CA GLU A 257 35.58 7.14 -23.17
C GLU A 257 36.94 7.37 -23.85
N GLN A 258 37.76 6.33 -23.99
CA GLN A 258 39.04 6.40 -24.69
C GLN A 258 38.89 6.39 -26.22
N LEU A 259 37.72 5.99 -26.73
CA LEU A 259 37.41 6.07 -28.15
C LEU A 259 36.94 7.50 -28.47
N ASP A 260 37.54 8.12 -29.49
CA ASP A 260 37.07 9.41 -30.04
C ASP A 260 35.83 9.20 -30.93
N LEU A 261 34.81 8.53 -30.38
CA LEU A 261 33.57 8.16 -31.02
C LEU A 261 32.39 8.53 -30.13
N ARG A 262 31.18 8.54 -30.70
CA ARG A 262 29.93 8.83 -29.97
C ARG A 262 29.19 7.55 -29.58
N PRO A 263 29.30 7.05 -28.33
CA PRO A 263 28.71 5.79 -27.93
C PRO A 263 27.25 5.93 -27.50
N VAL A 264 26.44 4.91 -27.80
CA VAL A 264 25.13 4.69 -27.17
C VAL A 264 25.09 3.30 -26.52
N ILE A 265 24.62 3.24 -25.28
CA ILE A 265 24.46 1.98 -24.54
C ILE A 265 22.98 1.65 -24.43
N THR A 266 22.59 0.45 -24.86
CA THR A 266 21.21 -0.03 -24.80
C THR A 266 21.13 -1.30 -23.96
N CYS A 267 20.25 -1.30 -22.97
CA CYS A 267 20.13 -2.38 -21.99
C CYS A 267 18.73 -2.95 -22.04
N ALA A 268 18.58 -4.20 -22.47
CA ALA A 268 17.31 -4.90 -22.46
C ALA A 268 17.12 -5.65 -21.13
N SER A 269 16.07 -5.29 -20.38
CA SER A 269 15.58 -6.13 -19.28
C SER A 269 14.72 -7.25 -19.86
N ALA A 270 14.87 -8.48 -19.35
CA ALA A 270 13.98 -9.58 -19.69
C ALA A 270 12.51 -9.19 -19.45
N PRO A 271 11.55 -9.66 -20.27
CA PRO A 271 10.14 -9.50 -19.97
C PRO A 271 9.86 -10.06 -18.57
N PRO A 272 8.99 -9.43 -17.75
CA PRO A 272 8.58 -10.02 -16.49
C PRO A 272 8.03 -11.42 -16.80
N SER A 273 8.64 -12.44 -16.22
CA SER A 273 8.16 -13.82 -16.32
C SER A 273 6.68 -13.83 -15.99
N ALA A 274 5.85 -14.31 -16.92
CA ALA A 274 4.45 -14.58 -16.65
C ALA A 274 4.38 -15.74 -15.64
N THR A 275 4.24 -15.41 -14.36
CA THR A 275 3.85 -16.33 -13.29
C THR A 275 2.86 -15.66 -12.36
#